data_AF-A0A7C1PTD4-F1
#
_entry.id   AF-A0A7C1PTD4-F1
#
_cell.length_a   1.000
_cell.length_b   1.000
_cell.length_c   1.000
_cell.angle_alpha   90.00
_cell.angle_beta   90.00
_cell.angle_gamma   90.00
#
_symmetry.space_group_name_H-M   'P 1'
#
loop_
_entity.id
_entity.type
_entity.pdbx_description
1 polymer ?
#
loop_
_entity_poly.entity_id
_entity_poly.type
_entity_poly.pdbx_seq_one_letter_code
_entity_poly.pdbx_strand_id
1 'polypeptide(L)'
;MQAGDRLRSHDGQWLAVAGVRNTGREEVVYNCRVAEFHTYFVGDAAWGFSVWAHNACTIEQARAAAARHGGVEIGEGRFLFPTRRAARQAASEIAGDLGPRAQRISQQEFHGLPRRLSNSNRTIGRWSADGSRGWRDD
;
A
#
# COMPACT_ATOMS: atom_id res chain seq x y z
N MET A 1 11.34 -5.15 6.61
CA MET A 1 12.69 -4.55 6.53
C MET A 1 13.11 -4.21 7.95
N GLN A 2 14.34 -4.56 8.31
CA GLN A 2 14.94 -4.34 9.63
C GLN A 2 16.42 -3.99 9.48
N ALA A 3 17.07 -3.56 10.57
CA ALA A 3 18.51 -3.32 10.56
C ALA A 3 19.27 -4.59 10.17
N GLY A 4 20.31 -4.45 9.34
CA GLY A 4 21.10 -5.57 8.81
C GLY A 4 20.57 -6.20 7.52
N ASP A 5 19.31 -5.95 7.13
CA ASP A 5 18.82 -6.33 5.80
C ASP A 5 19.67 -5.66 4.71
N ARG A 6 19.79 -6.29 3.54
CA ARG A 6 20.61 -5.77 2.44
C ARG A 6 19.75 -5.20 1.31
N LEU A 7 20.08 -3.99 0.89
CA LEU A 7 19.44 -3.29 -0.22
C LEU A 7 20.40 -3.17 -1.40
N ARG A 8 19.86 -3.24 -2.62
CA ARG A 8 20.64 -3.13 -3.85
C ARG A 8 20.79 -1.67 -4.26
N SER A 9 22.01 -1.25 -4.58
CA SER A 9 22.33 0.06 -5.13
C SER A 9 22.51 -0.01 -6.66
N HIS A 10 22.42 1.14 -7.33
CA HIS A 10 22.51 1.25 -8.80
C HIS A 10 23.87 0.80 -9.35
N ASP A 11 24.93 0.97 -8.57
CA ASP A 11 26.30 0.55 -8.86
C ASP A 11 26.52 -0.96 -8.63
N GLY A 12 25.47 -1.69 -8.27
CA GLY A 12 25.54 -3.12 -8.02
C GLY A 12 26.19 -3.46 -6.68
N GLN A 13 26.25 -2.54 -5.73
CA GLN A 13 26.63 -2.85 -4.35
C GLN A 13 25.42 -3.27 -3.50
N TRP A 14 25.69 -3.97 -2.41
CA TRP A 14 24.71 -4.30 -1.37
C TRP A 14 24.97 -3.47 -0.12
N LEU A 15 23.99 -2.68 0.29
CA LEU A 15 24.07 -1.77 1.43
C LEU A 15 23.26 -2.34 2.60
N ALA A 16 23.84 -2.36 3.80
CA ALA A 16 23.14 -2.78 5.00
C ALA A 16 22.25 -1.65 5.53
N VAL A 17 21.03 -2.02 5.93
CA VAL A 17 20.12 -1.09 6.62
C VAL A 17 20.68 -0.80 8.00
N ALA A 18 21.02 0.47 8.27
CA ALA A 18 21.55 0.86 9.58
C ALA A 18 20.48 0.86 10.69
N GLY A 19 19.22 1.13 10.33
CA GLY A 19 18.10 1.18 11.26
C GLY A 19 16.79 1.53 10.57
N VAL A 20 15.67 1.23 11.23
CA VAL A 20 14.32 1.55 10.77
C VAL A 20 13.60 2.26 11.90
N ARG A 21 12.99 3.42 11.62
CA ARG A 21 12.14 4.15 12.57
C ARG A 21 10.88 4.65 11.90
N ASN A 22 9.75 4.54 12.60
CA ASN A 22 8.56 5.30 12.28
C ASN A 22 8.70 6.70 12.90
N THR A 23 8.62 7.74 12.08
CA THR A 23 8.78 9.13 12.52
C THR A 23 7.49 9.73 13.07
N GLY A 24 6.33 9.11 12.82
CA GLY A 24 5.00 9.61 13.19
C GLY A 24 4.60 10.92 12.49
N ARG A 25 5.35 11.34 11.45
CA ARG A 25 5.10 12.59 10.73
C ARG A 25 4.39 12.30 9.42
N GLU A 26 3.43 13.15 9.09
CA GLU A 26 2.85 13.21 7.75
C GLU A 26 3.65 14.20 6.90
N GLU A 27 4.18 13.73 5.78
CA GLU A 27 4.99 14.53 4.86
C GLU A 27 4.47 14.33 3.44
N VAL A 28 4.57 15.38 2.62
CA VAL A 28 4.27 15.26 1.19
C VAL A 28 5.37 14.43 0.54
N VAL A 29 5.00 13.27 -0.01
CA VAL A 29 5.90 12.39 -0.72
C VAL A 29 5.58 12.37 -2.21
N TYR A 30 6.61 12.18 -3.03
CA TYR A 30 6.49 12.15 -4.48
C TYR A 30 6.73 10.74 -4.99
N ASN A 31 5.98 10.37 -6.02
CA ASN A 31 6.12 9.09 -6.70
C ASN A 31 6.19 9.33 -8.21
N CYS A 32 6.91 8.49 -8.95
CA CYS A 32 6.99 8.54 -10.39
C CYS A 32 6.41 7.27 -11.02
N ARG A 33 5.78 7.43 -12.19
CA ARG A 33 5.31 6.27 -12.97
C ARG A 33 6.44 5.80 -13.88
N VAL A 34 6.93 4.59 -13.61
CA VAL A 34 7.90 3.89 -14.47
C VAL A 34 7.17 2.77 -15.21
N ALA A 35 7.35 2.68 -16.53
CA ALA A 35 6.73 1.65 -17.36
C ALA A 35 7.43 0.28 -17.19
N GLU A 36 6.76 -0.79 -17.63
CA GLU A 36 7.26 -2.17 -17.68
C GLU A 36 7.60 -2.76 -16.30
N PHE A 37 8.84 -2.57 -15.84
CA PHE A 37 9.38 -3.26 -14.67
C PHE A 37 8.91 -2.67 -13.34
N HIS A 38 8.31 -1.47 -13.35
CA HIS A 38 7.79 -0.80 -12.16
C HIS A 38 8.81 -0.71 -11.00
N THR A 39 10.09 -0.62 -11.35
CA THR A 39 11.20 -0.46 -10.42
C THR A 39 12.12 0.66 -10.86
N TYR A 40 12.74 1.32 -9.88
CA TYR A 40 13.68 2.41 -10.11
C TYR A 40 14.65 2.53 -8.92
N PHE A 41 15.78 3.21 -9.12
CA PHE A 41 16.67 3.56 -8.03
C PHE A 41 16.30 4.94 -7.47
N VAL A 42 16.23 5.03 -6.14
CA VAL A 42 16.06 6.30 -5.41
C VAL A 42 17.35 6.60 -4.67
N GLY A 43 17.89 7.79 -4.87
CA GLY A 43 19.11 8.26 -4.22
C GLY A 43 19.47 9.67 -4.66
N ASP A 44 20.48 10.23 -4.01
CA ASP A 44 21.07 11.51 -4.36
C ASP A 44 22.59 11.42 -4.16
N ALA A 45 23.36 12.15 -4.98
CA ALA A 45 24.82 12.16 -4.86
C ALA A 45 25.29 12.65 -3.48
N ALA A 46 24.57 13.59 -2.86
CA ALA A 46 24.86 14.09 -1.52
C ALA A 46 24.54 13.07 -0.42
N TRP A 47 23.67 12.09 -0.67
CA TRP A 47 23.38 11.02 0.29
C TRP A 47 24.48 9.95 0.30
N GLY A 48 25.21 9.81 -0.82
CA GLY A 48 26.25 8.81 -0.98
C GLY A 48 25.75 7.37 -1.17
N PHE A 49 24.44 7.18 -1.38
CA PHE A 49 23.85 5.88 -1.66
C PHE A 49 22.58 5.97 -2.53
N SER A 50 22.19 4.82 -3.08
CA SER A 50 20.92 4.64 -3.79
C SER A 50 20.27 3.30 -3.42
N VAL A 51 18.96 3.21 -3.58
CA VAL A 51 18.16 2.03 -3.22
C VAL A 51 17.25 1.64 -4.37
N TRP A 52 17.25 0.35 -4.73
CA TRP A 52 16.29 -0.22 -5.67
C TRP A 52 14.90 -0.29 -5.03
N ALA A 53 13.96 0.51 -5.55
CA ALA A 53 12.60 0.62 -5.06
C ALA A 53 11.61 -0.03 -6.03
N HIS A 54 10.59 -0.69 -5.45
CA HIS A 54 9.43 -1.20 -6.16
C HIS A 54 8.24 -0.29 -5.91
N ASN A 55 7.59 0.19 -6.97
CA ASN A 55 6.35 0.95 -6.85
C ASN A 55 5.18 -0.04 -6.72
N ALA A 56 4.99 -0.58 -5.51
CA ALA A 56 4.08 -1.69 -5.27
C ALA A 56 2.61 -1.25 -5.25
N CYS A 57 2.03 -1.12 -6.44
CA CYS A 57 0.81 -1.80 -6.84
C CYS A 57 0.75 -1.69 -8.37
N THR A 58 1.17 -2.73 -9.09
CA THR A 58 1.01 -2.67 -10.55
C THR A 58 -0.48 -2.78 -10.87
N ILE A 59 -0.94 -2.05 -11.89
CA ILE A 59 -2.32 -2.19 -12.37
C ILE A 59 -2.59 -3.65 -12.73
N GLU A 60 -1.58 -4.42 -13.16
CA GLU A 60 -1.71 -5.85 -13.42
C GLU A 60 -2.02 -6.67 -12.17
N GLN A 61 -1.38 -6.39 -11.02
CA GLN A 61 -1.71 -7.04 -9.76
C GLN A 61 -3.14 -6.70 -9.32
N ALA A 62 -3.55 -5.44 -9.48
CA ALA A 62 -4.92 -5.02 -9.21
C ALA A 62 -5.93 -5.70 -10.15
N ARG A 63 -5.61 -5.81 -11.45
CA ARG A 63 -6.43 -6.53 -12.45
C ARG A 63 -6.54 -8.01 -12.12
N ALA A 64 -5.43 -8.67 -11.78
CA ALA A 64 -5.42 -10.09 -11.45
C ALA A 64 -6.23 -10.39 -10.19
N ALA A 65 -6.09 -9.56 -9.15
CA ALA A 65 -6.92 -9.68 -7.95
C ALA A 65 -8.39 -9.37 -8.27
N ALA A 66 -8.67 -8.28 -8.99
CA ALA A 66 -10.03 -7.92 -9.37
C ALA A 66 -10.72 -9.05 -10.15
N ALA A 67 -10.06 -9.60 -11.17
CA ALA A 67 -10.59 -10.69 -11.97
C ALA A 67 -10.95 -11.94 -11.13
N ARG A 68 -10.12 -12.32 -10.15
CA ARG A 68 -10.40 -13.45 -9.24
C ARG A 68 -11.67 -13.27 -8.42
N HIS A 69 -12.01 -12.03 -8.10
CA HIS A 69 -13.21 -11.69 -7.31
C HIS A 69 -14.34 -11.12 -8.19
N GLY A 70 -14.30 -11.31 -9.51
CA GLY A 70 -15.36 -10.90 -10.44
C GLY A 70 -15.42 -9.39 -10.73
N GLY A 71 -14.34 -8.66 -10.47
CA GLY A 71 -14.21 -7.24 -10.80
C GLY A 71 -14.07 -7.02 -12.30
N VAL A 72 -14.82 -6.06 -12.83
CA VAL A 72 -14.78 -5.62 -14.22
C VAL A 72 -14.12 -4.24 -14.27
N GLU A 73 -13.08 -4.07 -15.08
CA GLU A 73 -12.41 -2.78 -15.24
C GLU A 73 -13.33 -1.79 -15.96
N ILE A 74 -13.53 -0.62 -15.37
CA ILE A 74 -14.36 0.47 -15.91
C ILE A 74 -13.52 1.67 -16.41
N GLY A 75 -12.19 1.52 -16.41
CA GLY A 75 -11.23 2.52 -16.88
C GLY A 75 -10.34 3.09 -15.77
N GLU A 76 -9.14 3.56 -16.15
CA GLU A 76 -8.18 4.22 -15.26
C GLU A 76 -7.81 3.42 -13.99
N GLY A 77 -7.81 2.07 -14.08
CA GLY A 77 -7.51 1.21 -12.93
C GLY A 77 -8.63 1.11 -11.89
N ARG A 78 -9.86 1.54 -12.23
CA ARG A 78 -11.05 1.36 -11.41
C ARG A 78 -11.77 0.07 -11.79
N PHE A 79 -12.30 -0.63 -10.78
CA PHE A 79 -12.99 -1.90 -10.95
C PHE A 79 -14.37 -1.87 -10.31
N LEU A 80 -15.37 -2.39 -11.02
CA LEU A 80 -16.71 -2.60 -10.50
C LEU A 80 -16.87 -4.06 -10.10
N PHE A 81 -17.26 -4.31 -8.86
CA PHE A 81 -17.43 -5.65 -8.31
C PHE A 81 -18.90 -6.01 -8.13
N PRO A 82 -19.27 -7.30 -8.23
CA PRO A 82 -20.65 -7.75 -8.06
C PRO A 82 -21.16 -7.55 -6.63
N THR A 83 -20.27 -7.54 -5.63
CA THR A 83 -20.62 -7.32 -4.23
C THR A 83 -19.52 -6.56 -3.48
N ARG A 84 -19.89 -5.89 -2.39
CA ARG A 84 -18.91 -5.28 -1.45
C ARG A 84 -17.94 -6.30 -0.88
N ARG A 85 -18.39 -7.55 -0.64
CA ARG A 85 -17.53 -8.62 -0.13
C ARG A 85 -16.42 -8.96 -1.12
N ALA A 86 -16.75 -9.05 -2.41
CA ALA A 86 -15.79 -9.30 -3.48
C ALA A 86 -14.75 -8.18 -3.59
N ALA A 87 -15.19 -6.92 -3.54
CA ALA A 87 -14.28 -5.77 -3.53
C ALA A 87 -13.29 -5.83 -2.37
N ARG A 88 -13.76 -6.17 -1.16
CA ARG A 88 -12.91 -6.31 0.03
C ARG A 88 -11.92 -7.47 -0.07
N GLN A 89 -12.31 -8.58 -0.67
CA GLN A 89 -11.41 -9.72 -0.87
C GLN A 89 -10.31 -9.37 -1.87
N ALA A 90 -10.65 -8.72 -2.99
CA ALA A 90 -9.65 -8.22 -3.93
C ALA A 90 -8.70 -7.20 -3.29
N ALA A 91 -9.25 -6.23 -2.55
CA ALA A 91 -8.44 -5.21 -1.89
C ALA A 91 -7.53 -5.81 -0.80
N SER A 92 -8.01 -6.80 -0.05
CA SER A 92 -7.20 -7.52 0.93
C SER A 92 -6.09 -8.36 0.28
N GLU A 93 -6.34 -8.93 -0.90
CA GLU A 93 -5.33 -9.67 -1.65
C GLU A 93 -4.25 -8.74 -2.20
N ILE A 94 -4.66 -7.59 -2.75
CA ILE A 94 -3.74 -6.55 -3.25
C ILE A 94 -2.88 -5.99 -2.11
N ALA A 95 -3.50 -5.70 -0.96
CA ALA A 95 -2.78 -5.20 0.22
C ALA A 95 -1.81 -6.25 0.81
N GLY A 96 -2.03 -7.54 0.49
CA GLY A 96 -1.21 -8.64 0.95
C GLY A 96 -1.29 -8.89 2.45
N ASP A 97 -0.26 -9.52 3.00
CA ASP A 97 -0.16 -9.75 4.44
C ASP A 97 0.09 -8.43 5.19
N LEU A 98 -0.86 -8.09 6.07
CA LEU A 98 -0.83 -6.91 6.94
C LEU A 98 -0.15 -7.19 8.29
N GLY A 99 0.27 -8.43 8.51
CA GLY A 99 0.87 -8.90 9.75
C GLY A 99 -0.15 -9.17 10.86
N PRO A 100 0.28 -9.84 11.94
CA PRO A 100 -0.62 -10.33 12.99
C PRO A 100 -1.23 -9.22 13.86
N ARG A 101 -0.69 -7.99 13.79
CA ARG A 101 -1.15 -6.82 14.54
C ARG A 101 -1.89 -5.80 13.67
N ALA A 102 -2.45 -6.24 12.53
CA ALA A 102 -3.21 -5.37 11.65
C ALA A 102 -4.39 -4.71 12.39
N GLN A 103 -4.50 -3.40 12.28
CA GLN A 103 -5.54 -2.60 12.92
C GLN A 103 -6.75 -2.47 11.99
N ARG A 104 -7.95 -2.47 12.57
CA ARG A 104 -9.20 -2.29 11.83
C ARG A 104 -9.47 -0.81 11.67
N ILE A 105 -9.90 -0.39 10.48
CA ILE A 105 -10.53 0.91 10.30
C ILE A 105 -12.02 0.75 10.52
N SER A 106 -12.54 1.47 11.51
CA SER A 106 -13.96 1.57 11.79
C SER A 106 -14.59 2.73 11.02
N GLN A 107 -15.84 2.58 10.61
CA GLN A 107 -16.59 3.67 9.99
C GLN A 107 -16.71 4.89 10.92
N GLN A 108 -16.63 4.71 12.24
CA GLN A 108 -16.67 5.81 13.22
C GLN A 108 -15.41 6.69 13.22
N GLU A 109 -14.27 6.15 12.77
CA GLU A 109 -12.99 6.86 12.73
C GLU A 109 -12.92 7.88 11.58
N PHE A 110 -13.95 7.94 10.73
CA PHE A 110 -14.04 8.93 9.66
C PHE A 110 -14.60 10.26 10.18
N HIS A 111 -13.71 11.24 10.31
CA HIS A 111 -14.09 12.61 10.65
C HIS A 111 -14.88 13.26 9.49
N GLY A 112 -16.09 13.75 9.78
CA GLY A 112 -16.96 14.42 8.79
C GLY A 112 -18.18 13.61 8.33
N LEU A 113 -18.41 12.40 8.85
CA LEU A 113 -19.67 11.69 8.58
C LEU A 113 -20.85 12.37 9.30
N PRO A 114 -22.05 12.41 8.68
CA PRO A 114 -23.29 12.74 9.38
C PRO A 114 -23.45 11.88 10.65
N ARG A 115 -23.90 12.46 11.77
CA ARG A 115 -24.04 11.77 13.09
C ARG A 115 -24.79 10.43 13.03
N ARG A 116 -25.68 10.23 12.05
CA ARG A 116 -26.40 8.95 11.86
C ARG A 116 -25.50 7.81 11.38
N LEU A 117 -24.38 8.11 10.72
CA LEU A 117 -23.41 7.14 10.20
C LEU A 117 -22.17 7.00 11.12
N SER A 118 -21.96 7.93 12.06
CA SER A 118 -20.81 7.91 13.00
C SER A 118 -20.92 6.86 14.11
N ASN A 119 -22.09 6.24 14.30
CA ASN A 119 -22.29 5.22 15.35
C ASN A 119 -22.07 3.78 14.86
N SER A 120 -21.63 3.58 13.61
CA SER A 120 -21.44 2.24 13.05
C SER A 120 -20.04 1.69 13.34
N ASN A 121 -19.92 0.64 14.15
CA ASN A 121 -18.63 -0.07 14.38
C ASN A 121 -18.24 -1.00 13.21
N ARG A 122 -18.70 -0.66 12.01
CA ARG A 122 -18.52 -1.46 10.80
C ARG A 122 -17.08 -1.31 10.33
N THR A 123 -16.39 -2.43 10.13
CA THR A 123 -15.06 -2.43 9.51
C THR A 123 -15.19 -1.97 8.07
N ILE A 124 -14.46 -0.92 7.72
CA ILE A 124 -14.34 -0.37 6.36
C ILE A 124 -12.91 -0.50 5.82
N GLY A 125 -11.97 -1.01 6.60
CA GLY A 125 -10.60 -1.21 6.13
C GLY A 125 -9.73 -1.91 7.15
N ARG A 126 -8.48 -2.18 6.76
CA ARG A 126 -7.43 -2.67 7.65
C ARG A 126 -6.09 -2.10 7.26
N TRP A 127 -5.26 -1.82 8.24
CA TRP A 127 -3.89 -1.31 8.06
C TRP A 127 -2.91 -2.17 8.83
N SER A 128 -1.69 -2.32 8.31
CA SER A 128 -0.59 -2.95 9.03
C SER A 128 -0.22 -2.12 10.27
N ALA A 129 0.38 -2.76 11.27
CA ALA A 129 0.70 -2.09 12.55
C ALA A 129 1.70 -0.93 12.40
N ASP A 130 2.51 -0.93 11.34
CA ASP A 130 3.45 0.13 10.98
C ASP A 130 2.85 1.20 10.05
N GLY A 131 1.59 1.01 9.62
CA GLY A 131 0.87 1.89 8.70
C GLY A 131 1.35 1.86 7.25
N SER A 132 2.24 0.93 6.88
CA SER A 132 2.85 0.89 5.54
C SER A 132 1.96 0.26 4.46
N ARG A 133 0.95 -0.53 4.85
CA ARG A 133 0.04 -1.24 3.95
C ARG A 133 -1.37 -1.24 4.49
N GLY A 134 -2.35 -1.24 3.61
CA GLY A 134 -3.74 -1.34 4.02
C GLY A 134 -4.70 -1.33 2.85
N TRP A 135 -5.97 -1.61 3.15
CA TRP A 135 -7.08 -1.47 2.23
C TRP A 135 -8.25 -0.75 2.91
N ARG A 136 -9.09 -0.10 2.10
CA ARG A 136 -10.29 0.60 2.56
C ARG A 136 -11.42 0.47 1.53
N ASP A 137 -12.65 0.50 2.04
CA ASP A 137 -13.94 0.54 1.34
C ASP A 137 -14.50 1.95 1.57
N ASP A 138 -14.20 2.88 0.66
CA ASP A 138 -14.68 4.28 0.64
C ASP A 138 -15.87 4.51 -0.30
#